data_AF-A0A3L7XL73-F1
#
_entry.id   AF-A0A3L7XL73-F1
#
_cell.length_a   1.000
_cell.length_b   1.000
_cell.length_c   1.000
_cell.angle_alpha   90.00
_cell.angle_beta   90.00
_cell.angle_gamma   90.00
#
_symmetry.space_group_name_H-M   'P 1'
#
loop_
_entity.id
_entity.type
_entity.pdbx_description
1 polymer ?
#
loop_
_entity_poly.entity_id
_entity_poly.type
_entity_poly.pdbx_seq_one_letter_code
_entity_poly.pdbx_strand_id
1 'polypeptide(L)' 'MISPQDVEILRVAIDAYDRADAECVRLARPDDHGSGERTARLAGLAAWEAARVRALSAIEGAAGTRDLAAARALIED' A
#
# COMPACT_ATOMS: atom_id res chain seq x y z
N MET A 1 -22.18 -7.51 -7.44
CA MET A 1 -22.19 -7.81 -5.99
C MET A 1 -20.84 -8.37 -5.68
N ILE A 2 -20.08 -7.69 -4.83
CA ILE A 2 -18.78 -8.17 -4.38
C ILE A 2 -18.97 -9.39 -3.48
N SER A 3 -18.11 -10.41 -3.58
CA SER A 3 -18.26 -11.58 -2.72
C SER A 3 -17.74 -11.27 -1.30
N PRO A 4 -18.21 -11.98 -0.26
CA PRO A 4 -17.65 -11.82 1.09
C PRO A 4 -16.15 -12.07 1.15
N GLN A 5 -15.63 -12.97 0.30
CA GLN A 5 -14.21 -13.23 0.17
C GLN A 5 -13.46 -12.02 -0.41
N ASP A 6 -14.03 -11.36 -1.44
CA ASP A 6 -13.44 -10.16 -2.03
C ASP A 6 -13.45 -9.00 -1.04
N VAL A 7 -14.47 -8.87 -0.20
CA VAL A 7 -14.51 -7.86 0.88
C VAL A 7 -13.36 -8.07 1.87
N GLU A 8 -13.09 -9.32 2.28
CA GLU A 8 -11.96 -9.63 3.15
C GLU A 8 -10.61 -9.36 2.47
N ILE A 9 -10.48 -9.69 1.18
CA ILE A 9 -9.29 -9.35 0.38
C ILE A 9 -9.09 -7.84 0.33
N LEU A 10 -10.16 -7.05 0.11
CA LEU A 10 -10.09 -5.60 0.09
C LEU A 10 -9.64 -5.02 1.42
N ARG A 11 -10.19 -5.49 2.55
CA ARG A 11 -9.78 -5.03 3.89
C ARG A 11 -8.29 -5.24 4.12
N VAL A 12 -7.80 -6.44 3.83
CA VAL A 12 -6.37 -6.78 4.00
C VAL A 12 -5.50 -5.97 3.04
N ALA A 13 -5.92 -5.81 1.79
CA ALA A 13 -5.15 -5.08 0.78
C ALA A 13 -5.08 -3.58 1.08
N ILE A 14 -6.17 -2.99 1.59
CA ILE A 14 -6.21 -1.57 2.00
C ILE A 14 -5.31 -1.34 3.22
N ASP A 15 -5.34 -2.20 4.25
CA ASP A 15 -4.42 -2.10 5.39
C ASP A 15 -2.95 -2.23 4.96
N ALA A 16 -2.67 -3.17 4.06
CA ALA A 16 -1.34 -3.35 3.49
C ALA A 16 -0.88 -2.11 2.69
N TYR A 17 -1.78 -1.48 1.94
CA TYR A 17 -1.51 -0.24 1.23
C TYR A 17 -1.17 0.88 2.22
N ASP A 18 -2.03 1.12 3.22
CA ASP A 18 -1.88 2.22 4.18
C ASP A 18 -0.56 2.09 4.96
N ARG A 19 -0.20 0.88 5.39
CA ARG A 19 1.09 0.62 6.03
C ARG A 19 2.27 0.88 5.09
N ALA A 20 2.19 0.40 3.84
CA ALA A 20 3.27 0.60 2.87
C ALA A 20 3.44 2.09 2.51
N ASP A 21 2.35 2.83 2.36
CA ASP A 21 2.38 4.26 2.04
C ASP A 21 2.95 5.09 3.20
N ALA A 22 2.53 4.79 4.44
CA ALA A 22 3.09 5.43 5.64
C ALA A 22 4.61 5.23 5.75
N GLU A 23 5.10 4.01 5.48
CA GLU A 23 6.53 3.71 5.46
C GLU A 23 7.27 4.41 4.31
N CYS A 24 6.68 4.49 3.11
CA CYS A 24 7.23 5.26 2.00
C CYS A 24 7.38 6.74 2.37
N VAL A 25 6.35 7.35 2.95
CA VAL A 25 6.37 8.75 3.40
C VAL A 25 7.44 8.94 4.48
N ARG A 26 7.52 8.04 5.47
CA ARG A 26 8.53 8.08 6.52
C ARG A 26 9.95 8.02 5.96
N LEU A 27 10.19 7.12 4.99
CA LEU A 27 11.48 6.92 4.32
C LEU A 27 11.74 7.89 3.16
N ALA A 28 10.84 8.82 2.85
CA ALA A 28 11.06 9.90 1.88
C ALA A 28 11.50 11.22 2.54
N ARG A 29 11.23 11.43 3.84
CA ARG A 29 11.59 12.65 4.59
C ARG A 29 13.10 12.84 4.74
N PRO A 30 13.71 13.90 4.20
CA PRO A 30 15.16 14.08 4.30
C PRO A 30 15.59 14.12 5.78
N ASP A 31 16.39 13.13 6.19
CA ASP A 31 17.10 13.14 7.48
C ASP A 31 18.60 13.39 7.21
N ASP A 32 19.25 14.13 8.12
CA ASP A 32 20.69 14.46 8.11
C ASP A 32 21.56 13.22 8.43
N HIS A 33 21.55 12.23 7.55
CA HIS A 33 22.22 10.94 7.78
C HIS A 33 23.30 10.62 6.73
N GLY A 34 24.29 9.83 7.16
CA GLY A 34 25.49 9.48 6.37
C GLY A 34 25.21 8.56 5.18
N SER A 35 26.19 8.41 4.27
CA SER A 35 26.00 7.72 2.98
C SER A 35 25.58 6.25 3.06
N GLY A 36 25.98 5.50 4.10
CA GLY A 36 25.57 4.10 4.30
C GLY A 36 24.11 3.94 4.71
N GLU A 37 23.64 4.81 5.60
CA GLU A 37 22.23 4.86 6.05
C GLU A 37 21.30 5.26 4.91
N ARG A 38 21.78 6.12 3.99
CA ARG A 38 21.08 6.46 2.75
C ARG A 38 20.80 5.25 1.86
N THR A 39 21.79 4.38 1.63
CA THR A 39 21.61 3.20 0.76
C THR A 39 20.63 2.19 1.36
N ALA A 40 20.77 1.87 2.66
CA ALA A 40 19.85 0.97 3.35
C ALA A 40 18.41 1.51 3.34
N ARG A 41 18.26 2.81 3.52
CA ARG A 41 16.97 3.51 3.43
C ARG A 41 16.36 3.46 2.04
N LEU A 42 17.13 3.71 0.97
CA LEU A 42 16.65 3.64 -0.41
C LEU A 42 16.20 2.23 -0.78
N ALA A 43 16.94 1.20 -0.35
CA ALA A 43 16.53 -0.19 -0.53
C ALA A 43 15.22 -0.50 0.22
N GLY A 44 15.08 0.00 1.45
CA GLY A 44 13.83 -0.09 2.22
C GLY A 44 12.67 0.62 1.53
N LEU A 45 12.88 1.82 1.01
CA LEU A 45 11.87 2.58 0.26
C LEU A 45 11.39 1.78 -0.96
N ALA A 46 12.30 1.25 -1.77
CA ALA A 46 11.94 0.44 -2.93
C ALA A 46 11.13 -0.81 -2.55
N ALA A 47 11.43 -1.46 -1.43
CA ALA A 47 10.68 -2.61 -0.94
C ALA A 47 9.24 -2.24 -0.55
N TRP A 48 9.06 -1.10 0.13
CA TRP A 48 7.74 -0.58 0.50
C TRP A 48 6.95 -0.08 -0.70
N GLU A 49 7.59 0.57 -1.67
CA GLU A 49 6.95 0.94 -2.94
C GLU A 49 6.43 -0.29 -3.68
N ALA A 50 7.22 -1.37 -3.75
CA ALA A 50 6.80 -2.63 -4.33
C ALA A 50 5.63 -3.26 -3.54
N ALA A 51 5.62 -3.14 -2.20
CA ALA A 51 4.50 -3.59 -1.38
C ALA A 51 3.21 -2.78 -1.67
N ARG A 52 3.34 -1.45 -1.82
CA ARG A 52 2.23 -0.56 -2.19
C ARG A 52 1.63 -0.95 -3.55
N VAL A 53 2.47 -1.24 -4.55
CA VAL A 53 2.02 -1.71 -5.87
C VAL A 53 1.29 -3.05 -5.78
N ARG A 54 1.83 -4.02 -5.01
CA ARG A 54 1.16 -5.32 -4.82
C ARG A 54 -0.21 -5.17 -4.14
N ALA A 55 -0.33 -4.27 -3.16
CA ALA A 55 -1.58 -3.96 -2.51
C ALA A 55 -2.61 -3.37 -3.49
N LEU A 56 -2.20 -2.42 -4.33
CA LEU A 56 -3.06 -1.86 -5.39
C LEU A 56 -3.53 -2.93 -6.40
N SER A 57 -2.65 -3.86 -6.79
CA SER A 57 -3.04 -4.96 -7.67
C SER A 57 -4.06 -5.91 -7.03
N ALA A 58 -3.95 -6.15 -5.72
CA ALA A 58 -4.94 -6.95 -4.99
C ALA A 58 -6.29 -6.23 -4.89
N ILE A 59 -6.29 -4.91 -4.65
CA ILE A 59 -7.50 -4.08 -4.66
C ILE A 59 -8.16 -4.11 -6.05
N GLU A 60 -7.38 -3.94 -7.11
CA GLU A 60 -7.87 -4.01 -8.49
C GLU A 60 -8.46 -5.39 -8.81
N GLY A 61 -7.84 -6.47 -8.34
CA GLY A 61 -8.35 -7.82 -8.52
C GLY A 61 -9.71 -8.07 -7.85
N ALA A 62 -9.93 -7.49 -6.67
CA ALA A 62 -11.16 -7.71 -5.89
C ALA A 62 -12.28 -6.70 -6.20
N ALA A 63 -11.94 -5.43 -6.46
CA ALA A 63 -12.90 -4.33 -6.69
C ALA A 63 -12.98 -3.88 -8.16
N GLY A 64 -12.07 -4.32 -9.03
CA GLY A 64 -11.99 -3.83 -10.41
C GLY A 64 -11.49 -2.39 -10.55
N THR A 65 -10.91 -1.81 -9.50
CA THR A 65 -10.40 -0.44 -9.49
C THR A 65 -9.14 -0.31 -8.64
N ARG A 66 -8.29 0.68 -8.96
CA ARG A 66 -7.17 1.11 -8.10
C ARG A 66 -7.48 2.33 -7.25
N ASP A 67 -8.69 2.88 -7.40
CA ASP A 67 -9.16 3.98 -6.57
C ASP A 67 -9.51 3.46 -5.16
N LEU A 68 -8.72 3.89 -4.17
CA LEU A 68 -8.91 3.51 -2.78
C LEU A 68 -10.21 4.03 -2.18
N ALA A 69 -10.67 5.22 -2.56
CA ALA A 69 -11.93 5.76 -2.05
C ALA A 69 -13.10 4.92 -2.58
N ALA A 70 -13.07 4.59 -3.87
CA ALA A 70 -14.05 3.67 -4.47
C ALA A 70 -13.99 2.27 -3.84
N ALA A 71 -12.79 1.73 -3.60
CA ALA A 71 -12.62 0.42 -2.96
C ALA A 71 -13.13 0.39 -1.50
N ARG A 72 -12.92 1.47 -0.73
CA ARG A 72 -13.43 1.59 0.64
C ARG A 72 -14.97 1.64 0.67
N ALA A 73 -15.58 2.35 -0.28
CA ALA A 73 -17.04 2.42 -0.38
C ALA A 73 -17.69 1.05 -0.60
N LEU A 74 -16.99 0.09 -1.24
CA LEU A 74 -17.47 -1.28 -1.43
C LEU A 74 -17.45 -2.15 -0.17
N ILE A 75 -16.80 -1.70 0.91
CA ILE A 75 -16.71 -2.43 2.18
C ILE A 75 -17.74 -1.90 3.20
N GLU A 76 -18.13 -0.63 3.07
CA GLU A 76 -19.04 0.06 3.98
C GLU A 76 -20.53 -0.20 3.66
N ASP A 77 -20.83 -0.71 2.46
CA ASP A 77 -22.16 -1.12 1.97
C ASP A 77 -22.42 -2.62 2.18
#